data_AF-A0A3B9PUX9-F1
#
_entry.id   AF-A0A3B9PUX9-F1
#
_cell.length_a   1.000
_cell.length_b   1.000
_cell.length_c   1.000
_cell.angle_alpha   90.00
_cell.angle_beta   90.00
_cell.angle_gamma   90.00
#
_symmetry.space_group_name_H-M   'P 1'
#
loop_
_entity.id
_entity.type
_entity.pdbx_description
1 polymer ?
#
loop_
_entity_poly.entity_id
_entity_poly.type
_entity_poly.pdbx_seq_one_letter_code
_entity_poly.pdbx_strand_id
1 'polypeptide(L)'
;MIYFEDVDFEFRGTTTINGTNNSSCSALGMKRSRGVIRNVSISSPVAALQIESSDVDIRGGSFSSSGKEAISPRNGSRLSINSYDDNVSITSSADEALEIKSSFVKLDKGSNDFTISSSASDKADISSEEISTLVIEDHTFSSVEIEAGSSLILNDDATITTLTCSSTSNIEKDGTVTNSTGCAQAQ
;
A
#
# COMPACT_ATOMS: atom_id res chain seq x y z
N MET A 1 -0.32 -18.39 -9.39
CA MET A 1 -1.14 -17.17 -9.43
C MET A 1 -2.59 -17.54 -9.22
N ILE A 2 -3.28 -16.84 -8.34
CA ILE A 2 -4.75 -16.82 -8.25
C ILE A 2 -5.20 -15.52 -8.92
N TYR A 3 -6.18 -15.59 -9.82
CA TYR A 3 -6.69 -14.42 -10.54
C TYR A 3 -8.20 -14.34 -10.47
N PHE A 4 -8.69 -13.15 -10.15
CA PHE A 4 -10.10 -12.81 -10.09
C PHE A 4 -10.43 -11.70 -11.08
N GLU A 5 -11.52 -11.88 -11.81
CA GLU A 5 -12.04 -10.91 -12.76
C GLU A 5 -13.56 -10.84 -12.63
N ASP A 6 -14.09 -9.62 -12.43
CA ASP A 6 -15.53 -9.37 -12.32
C ASP A 6 -16.22 -10.17 -11.19
N VAL A 7 -15.59 -10.24 -10.01
CA VAL A 7 -16.13 -10.98 -8.86
C VAL A 7 -16.25 -10.13 -7.61
N ASP A 8 -17.26 -10.46 -6.82
CA ASP A 8 -17.29 -10.15 -5.40
C ASP A 8 -16.62 -11.30 -4.62
N PHE A 9 -15.73 -10.98 -3.68
CA PHE A 9 -15.01 -11.98 -2.91
C PHE A 9 -14.92 -11.66 -1.43
N GLU A 10 -14.69 -12.71 -0.65
CA GLU A 10 -14.25 -12.57 0.73
C GLU A 10 -13.23 -13.67 1.04
N PHE A 11 -12.02 -13.26 1.45
CA PHE A 11 -11.05 -14.18 2.03
C PHE A 11 -11.07 -14.05 3.55
N ARG A 12 -11.29 -15.18 4.24
CA ARG A 12 -11.29 -15.26 5.70
C ARG A 12 -10.35 -16.36 6.21
N GLY A 13 -9.86 -16.13 7.43
CA GLY A 13 -9.09 -17.12 8.18
C GLY A 13 -7.63 -17.14 7.79
N THR A 14 -6.82 -17.85 8.57
CA THR A 14 -5.35 -18.00 8.43
C THR A 14 -4.99 -18.77 7.15
N THR A 15 -5.31 -18.19 6.00
CA THR A 15 -5.02 -18.72 4.67
C THR A 15 -3.64 -18.22 4.27
N THR A 16 -2.80 -19.12 3.75
CA THR A 16 -1.50 -18.76 3.18
C THR A 16 -1.52 -18.99 1.67
N ILE A 17 -1.26 -17.93 0.91
CA ILE A 17 -1.05 -17.99 -0.54
C ILE A 17 0.44 -17.83 -0.79
N ASN A 18 1.10 -18.92 -1.19
CA ASN A 18 2.53 -18.90 -1.48
C ASN A 18 2.78 -18.89 -2.99
N GLY A 19 3.36 -17.78 -3.48
CA GLY A 19 3.76 -17.55 -4.85
C GLY A 19 5.23 -17.87 -5.17
N THR A 20 5.98 -18.60 -4.33
CA THR A 20 7.45 -18.81 -4.43
C THR A 20 7.96 -19.19 -5.84
N ASN A 21 7.16 -19.87 -6.66
CA ASN A 21 7.55 -20.27 -8.03
C ASN A 21 7.04 -19.31 -9.13
N ASN A 22 6.53 -18.13 -8.75
CA ASN A 22 5.96 -17.15 -9.67
C ASN A 22 6.98 -16.07 -9.99
N SER A 23 7.49 -16.07 -11.22
CA SER A 23 8.51 -15.13 -11.68
C SER A 23 7.97 -14.02 -12.59
N SER A 24 6.69 -14.07 -12.97
CA SER A 24 6.13 -13.20 -14.01
C SER A 24 4.86 -12.45 -13.61
N CYS A 25 4.11 -12.91 -12.62
CA CYS A 25 2.79 -12.36 -12.27
C CYS A 25 2.59 -12.27 -10.77
N SER A 26 1.70 -11.43 -10.26
CA SER A 26 1.43 -11.41 -8.82
C SER A 26 0.97 -12.77 -8.27
N ALA A 27 1.16 -13.03 -6.97
CA ALA A 27 0.62 -14.23 -6.35
C ALA A 27 -0.91 -14.23 -6.36
N LEU A 28 -1.50 -13.09 -5.98
CA LEU A 28 -2.93 -12.80 -6.09
C LEU A 28 -3.14 -11.56 -6.99
N GLY A 29 -3.94 -11.73 -8.03
CA GLY A 29 -4.31 -10.67 -8.97
C GLY A 29 -5.82 -10.47 -9.00
N MET A 30 -6.27 -9.23 -9.06
CA MET A 30 -7.69 -8.89 -9.13
C MET A 30 -7.94 -7.82 -10.17
N LYS A 31 -9.03 -7.97 -10.93
CA LYS A 31 -9.49 -6.99 -11.90
C LYS A 31 -10.98 -6.78 -11.79
N ARG A 32 -11.43 -5.51 -11.78
CA ARG A 32 -12.85 -5.15 -11.68
C ARG A 32 -13.59 -5.94 -10.60
N SER A 33 -12.92 -6.16 -9.48
CA SER A 33 -13.42 -7.01 -8.40
C SER A 33 -13.62 -6.19 -7.14
N ARG A 34 -14.52 -6.66 -6.27
CA ARG A 34 -14.76 -6.03 -4.96
C ARG A 34 -14.69 -7.07 -3.86
N GLY A 35 -14.10 -6.72 -2.73
CA GLY A 35 -14.11 -7.68 -1.62
C GLY A 35 -13.28 -7.30 -0.42
N VAL A 36 -13.21 -8.24 0.51
CA VAL A 36 -12.48 -8.07 1.77
C VAL A 36 -11.47 -9.21 1.93
N ILE A 37 -10.27 -8.87 2.36
CA ILE A 37 -9.22 -9.81 2.78
C ILE A 37 -9.05 -9.68 4.29
N ARG A 38 -9.29 -10.76 5.04
CA ARG A 38 -9.18 -10.78 6.49
C ARG A 38 -8.15 -11.81 6.94
N ASN A 39 -7.04 -11.33 7.52
CA ASN A 39 -5.99 -12.15 8.12
C ASN A 39 -5.41 -13.22 7.16
N VAL A 40 -4.94 -12.78 5.99
CA VAL A 40 -4.33 -13.66 4.98
C VAL A 40 -2.84 -13.36 4.85
N SER A 41 -2.03 -14.40 4.72
CA SER A 41 -0.61 -14.29 4.41
C SER A 41 -0.35 -14.57 2.93
N ILE A 42 0.22 -13.61 2.20
CA ILE A 42 0.57 -13.74 0.80
C ILE A 42 2.05 -13.41 0.61
N SER A 43 2.80 -14.32 0.00
CA SER A 43 4.21 -14.11 -0.32
C SER A 43 4.51 -14.44 -1.78
N SER A 44 5.44 -13.71 -2.40
CA SER A 44 5.77 -13.88 -3.82
C SER A 44 7.19 -13.37 -4.13
N PRO A 45 7.91 -13.93 -5.12
CA PRO A 45 9.13 -13.33 -5.65
C PRO A 45 8.87 -12.06 -6.48
N VAL A 46 7.63 -11.85 -6.90
CA VAL A 46 7.14 -10.61 -7.51
C VAL A 46 6.06 -10.02 -6.59
N ALA A 47 5.09 -9.25 -7.10
CA ALA A 47 4.04 -8.72 -6.24
C ALA A 47 3.23 -9.80 -5.50
N ALA A 48 2.95 -9.57 -4.22
CA ALA A 48 2.07 -10.44 -3.43
C ALA A 48 0.62 -10.21 -3.86
N LEU A 49 0.19 -8.95 -3.90
CA LEU A 49 -1.14 -8.54 -4.33
C LEU A 49 -1.06 -7.44 -5.39
N GLN A 50 -1.73 -7.67 -6.52
CA GLN A 50 -1.95 -6.63 -7.52
C GLN A 50 -3.45 -6.50 -7.77
N ILE A 51 -3.99 -5.28 -7.69
CA ILE A 51 -5.40 -5.02 -7.96
C ILE A 51 -5.53 -3.95 -9.03
N GLU A 52 -6.47 -4.15 -9.95
CA GLU A 52 -6.71 -3.27 -11.09
C GLU A 52 -8.19 -2.91 -11.18
N SER A 53 -8.51 -1.61 -11.22
CA SER A 53 -9.90 -1.11 -11.24
C SER A 53 -10.82 -1.80 -10.22
N SER A 54 -10.28 -2.08 -9.03
CA SER A 54 -10.93 -2.92 -8.01
C SER A 54 -11.14 -2.16 -6.70
N ASP A 55 -12.03 -2.66 -5.85
CA ASP A 55 -12.45 -2.05 -4.59
C ASP A 55 -12.22 -3.05 -3.44
N VAL A 56 -11.11 -2.92 -2.74
CA VAL A 56 -10.62 -3.94 -1.80
C VAL A 56 -10.38 -3.35 -0.42
N ASP A 57 -10.82 -4.07 0.60
CA ASP A 57 -10.56 -3.77 2.00
C ASP A 57 -9.71 -4.87 2.63
N ILE A 58 -8.54 -4.51 3.16
CA ILE A 58 -7.62 -5.41 3.86
C ILE A 58 -7.76 -5.15 5.35
N ARG A 59 -8.10 -6.19 6.10
CA ARG A 59 -8.25 -6.16 7.57
C ARG A 59 -7.32 -7.19 8.19
N GLY A 60 -6.05 -6.84 8.35
CA GLY A 60 -5.02 -7.76 8.86
C GLY A 60 -4.46 -8.74 7.82
N GLY A 61 -3.26 -9.25 8.10
CA GLY A 61 -2.52 -10.18 7.26
C GLY A 61 -1.10 -9.73 6.93
N SER A 62 -0.36 -10.57 6.23
CA SER A 62 1.03 -10.30 5.84
C SER A 62 1.22 -10.39 4.33
N PHE A 63 1.77 -9.36 3.71
CA PHE A 63 1.99 -9.28 2.27
C PHE A 63 3.47 -9.02 2.02
N SER A 64 4.18 -9.97 1.42
CA SER A 64 5.63 -9.86 1.25
C SER A 64 6.07 -10.15 -0.18
N SER A 65 6.98 -9.34 -0.69
CA SER A 65 7.63 -9.55 -1.98
C SER A 65 9.16 -9.52 -1.86
N SER A 66 9.86 -10.39 -2.60
CA SER A 66 11.32 -10.38 -2.63
C SER A 66 11.95 -9.75 -3.88
N GLY A 67 11.16 -9.36 -4.88
CA GLY A 67 11.68 -8.92 -6.18
C GLY A 67 10.92 -7.78 -6.86
N LYS A 68 9.83 -7.31 -6.22
CA LYS A 68 8.94 -6.23 -6.68
C LYS A 68 8.22 -5.59 -5.51
N GLU A 69 7.31 -4.67 -5.77
CA GLU A 69 6.39 -4.14 -4.77
C GLU A 69 5.51 -5.23 -4.13
N ALA A 70 5.19 -5.14 -2.84
CA ALA A 70 4.38 -6.20 -2.20
C ALA A 70 2.89 -6.05 -2.53
N ILE A 71 2.36 -4.83 -2.47
CA ILE A 71 1.00 -4.50 -2.88
C ILE A 71 1.03 -3.40 -3.93
N SER A 72 0.24 -3.57 -5.00
CA SER A 72 0.12 -2.59 -6.08
C SER A 72 -1.34 -2.39 -6.55
N PRO A 73 -2.06 -1.38 -6.04
CA PRO A 73 -3.31 -0.91 -6.62
C PRO A 73 -3.07 -0.06 -7.87
N ARG A 74 -3.81 -0.39 -8.95
CA ARG A 74 -3.64 0.21 -10.28
C ARG A 74 -4.97 0.63 -10.92
N ASN A 75 -4.91 1.56 -11.87
CA ASN A 75 -5.99 1.88 -12.82
C ASN A 75 -7.36 2.15 -12.17
N GLY A 76 -7.44 3.14 -11.29
CA GLY A 76 -8.67 3.55 -10.62
C GLY A 76 -9.09 2.64 -9.49
N SER A 77 -8.16 1.87 -8.91
CA SER A 77 -8.47 1.03 -7.76
C SER A 77 -8.70 1.87 -6.50
N ARG A 78 -9.50 1.31 -5.60
CA ARG A 78 -9.72 1.79 -4.24
C ARG A 78 -9.26 0.72 -3.29
N LEU A 79 -8.30 1.05 -2.44
CA LEU A 79 -7.77 0.14 -1.44
C LEU A 79 -7.89 0.79 -0.06
N SER A 80 -8.56 0.11 0.86
CA SER A 80 -8.47 0.43 2.28
C SER A 80 -7.61 -0.63 2.95
N ILE A 81 -6.66 -0.22 3.79
CA ILE A 81 -5.85 -1.13 4.60
C ILE A 81 -5.99 -0.72 6.05
N ASN A 82 -6.43 -1.65 6.87
CA ASN A 82 -6.53 -1.47 8.30
C ASN A 82 -6.11 -2.70 9.08
N SER A 83 -5.66 -2.48 10.32
CA SER A 83 -5.33 -3.55 11.25
C SER A 83 -6.44 -3.74 12.29
N TYR A 84 -7.72 -3.62 11.91
CA TYR A 84 -8.84 -3.85 12.85
C TYR A 84 -8.96 -5.33 13.27
N ASP A 85 -8.86 -6.26 12.31
CA ASP A 85 -9.09 -7.69 12.59
C ASP A 85 -7.80 -8.42 13.07
N ASP A 86 -6.62 -8.02 12.60
CA ASP A 86 -5.30 -8.55 12.99
C ASP A 86 -4.20 -7.55 12.58
N ASN A 87 -2.96 -7.81 12.98
CA ASN A 87 -1.77 -7.08 12.53
C ASN A 87 -1.70 -7.06 10.99
N VAL A 88 -1.25 -5.93 10.43
CA VAL A 88 -0.90 -5.81 9.01
C VAL A 88 0.61 -5.65 8.87
N SER A 89 1.23 -6.44 8.01
CA SER A 89 2.63 -6.29 7.64
C SER A 89 2.78 -6.34 6.13
N ILE A 90 3.31 -5.28 5.53
CA ILE A 90 3.57 -5.17 4.09
C ILE A 90 5.06 -4.93 3.90
N THR A 91 5.76 -5.87 3.27
CA THR A 91 7.23 -5.81 3.17
C THR A 91 7.74 -6.11 1.77
N SER A 92 8.69 -5.31 1.30
CA SER A 92 9.44 -5.58 0.07
C SER A 92 10.94 -5.54 0.31
N SER A 93 11.70 -6.38 -0.38
CA SER A 93 13.17 -6.34 -0.34
C SER A 93 13.85 -5.76 -1.57
N ALA A 94 13.09 -5.39 -2.61
CA ALA A 94 13.65 -4.98 -3.90
C ALA A 94 12.99 -3.73 -4.50
N ASP A 95 11.82 -3.33 -3.99
CA ASP A 95 11.05 -2.18 -4.47
C ASP A 95 10.29 -1.54 -3.29
N GLU A 96 9.40 -0.58 -3.53
CA GLU A 96 8.50 -0.09 -2.49
C GLU A 96 7.68 -1.23 -1.87
N ALA A 97 7.29 -1.14 -0.61
CA ALA A 97 6.39 -2.15 -0.04
C ALA A 97 4.96 -1.95 -0.58
N LEU A 98 4.54 -0.70 -0.75
CA LEU A 98 3.27 -0.31 -1.34
C LEU A 98 3.49 0.70 -2.47
N GLU A 99 3.19 0.30 -3.72
CA GLU A 99 3.30 1.17 -4.90
C GLU A 99 1.89 1.47 -5.44
N ILE A 100 1.48 2.73 -5.39
CA ILE A 100 0.12 3.17 -5.75
C ILE A 100 0.16 3.83 -7.12
N LYS A 101 -0.62 3.32 -8.08
CA LYS A 101 -0.65 3.85 -9.44
C LYS A 101 -2.06 4.20 -9.90
N SER A 102 -2.29 5.47 -10.22
CA SER A 102 -3.59 6.00 -10.64
C SER A 102 -4.75 5.53 -9.76
N SER A 103 -4.57 5.53 -8.44
CA SER A 103 -5.48 4.86 -7.50
C SER A 103 -5.67 5.66 -6.21
N PHE A 104 -6.70 5.29 -5.45
CA PHE A 104 -6.96 5.82 -4.12
C PHE A 104 -6.62 4.77 -3.06
N VAL A 105 -5.81 5.15 -2.08
CA VAL A 105 -5.48 4.29 -0.93
C VAL A 105 -5.72 5.03 0.36
N LYS A 106 -6.39 4.37 1.30
CA LYS A 106 -6.52 4.80 2.69
C LYS A 106 -5.82 3.80 3.61
N LEU A 107 -4.92 4.32 4.43
CA LEU A 107 -4.21 3.58 5.47
C LEU A 107 -4.71 4.07 6.83
N ASP A 108 -5.25 3.16 7.62
CA ASP A 108 -5.79 3.42 8.95
C ASP A 108 -5.30 2.29 9.86
N LYS A 109 -4.48 2.58 10.87
CA LYS A 109 -3.99 1.53 11.77
C LYS A 109 -5.15 0.76 12.39
N GLY A 110 -6.19 1.40 12.86
CA GLY A 110 -7.15 0.74 13.73
C GLY A 110 -6.49 0.24 15.02
N SER A 111 -6.78 -0.99 15.44
CA SER A 111 -6.46 -1.44 16.81
C SER A 111 -5.19 -2.28 17.00
N ASN A 112 -4.54 -2.75 15.94
CA ASN A 112 -3.40 -3.67 16.00
C ASN A 112 -2.13 -3.05 15.40
N ASP A 113 -1.05 -3.83 15.24
CA ASP A 113 0.17 -3.34 14.61
C ASP A 113 -0.02 -3.21 13.10
N PHE A 114 0.48 -2.12 12.54
CA PHE A 114 0.51 -1.89 11.10
C PHE A 114 1.94 -1.55 10.71
N THR A 115 2.54 -2.30 9.79
CA THR A 115 3.86 -1.98 9.24
C THR A 115 3.83 -2.01 7.72
N ILE A 116 4.48 -1.02 7.12
CA ILE A 116 4.81 -1.00 5.70
C ILE A 116 6.29 -0.62 5.62
N SER A 117 7.12 -1.52 5.06
CA SER A 117 8.56 -1.30 5.05
C SER A 117 9.24 -1.91 3.82
N SER A 118 10.05 -1.12 3.13
CA SER A 118 10.99 -1.60 2.12
C SER A 118 12.40 -1.70 2.70
N SER A 119 13.16 -2.71 2.28
CA SER A 119 14.61 -2.77 2.53
C SER A 119 15.45 -2.39 1.30
N ALA A 120 14.84 -1.92 0.21
CA ALA A 120 15.56 -1.46 -0.96
C ALA A 120 16.15 -0.06 -0.71
N SER A 121 17.44 0.12 -0.99
CA SER A 121 18.19 1.32 -0.56
C SER A 121 17.72 2.64 -1.18
N ASP A 122 17.15 2.56 -2.38
CA ASP A 122 16.83 3.73 -3.22
C ASP A 122 15.32 3.88 -3.38
N LYS A 123 14.55 3.31 -2.46
CA LYS A 123 13.10 3.15 -2.54
C LYS A 123 12.44 3.60 -1.25
N ALA A 124 11.30 4.27 -1.37
CA ALA A 124 10.45 4.58 -0.23
C ALA A 124 9.72 3.32 0.27
N ASP A 125 9.15 3.36 1.47
CA ASP A 125 8.27 2.27 1.92
C ASP A 125 6.97 2.30 1.13
N ILE A 126 6.46 3.51 0.87
CA ILE A 126 5.23 3.80 0.16
C ILE A 126 5.52 4.81 -0.95
N SER A 127 5.12 4.53 -2.19
CA SER A 127 5.14 5.47 -3.31
C SER A 127 3.74 5.69 -3.88
N SER A 128 3.42 6.95 -4.18
CA SER A 128 2.16 7.37 -4.80
C SER A 128 2.39 8.06 -6.14
N GLU A 129 2.06 7.36 -7.23
CA GLU A 129 2.42 7.68 -8.61
C GLU A 129 1.19 7.81 -9.52
N GLU A 130 1.40 8.31 -10.75
CA GLU A 130 0.39 8.33 -11.81
C GLU A 130 -0.95 9.01 -11.43
N ILE A 131 -0.89 10.13 -10.70
CA ILE A 131 -2.06 10.86 -10.18
C ILE A 131 -2.88 9.96 -9.25
N SER A 132 -2.28 9.65 -8.10
CA SER A 132 -2.90 8.87 -7.04
C SER A 132 -3.28 9.72 -5.83
N THR A 133 -4.07 9.16 -4.93
CA THR A 133 -4.37 9.78 -3.63
C THR A 133 -4.05 8.79 -2.53
N LEU A 134 -3.21 9.22 -1.59
CA LEU A 134 -2.88 8.49 -0.38
C LEU A 134 -3.44 9.25 0.82
N VAL A 135 -4.21 8.55 1.65
CA VAL A 135 -4.70 9.04 2.94
C VAL A 135 -4.05 8.22 4.04
N ILE A 136 -3.47 8.89 5.04
CA ILE A 136 -2.84 8.25 6.20
C ILE A 136 -3.49 8.78 7.48
N GLU A 137 -3.92 7.83 8.31
CA GLU A 137 -4.56 8.07 9.61
C GLU A 137 -3.93 7.16 10.67
N ASP A 138 -3.87 7.65 11.91
CA ASP A 138 -3.55 6.91 13.15
C ASP A 138 -2.28 6.03 13.08
N HIS A 139 -1.24 6.47 12.37
CA HIS A 139 0.00 5.68 12.27
C HIS A 139 1.26 6.47 11.93
N THR A 140 2.40 5.85 12.21
CA THR A 140 3.73 6.35 11.82
C THR A 140 4.31 5.54 10.67
N PHE A 141 4.55 6.17 9.52
CA PHE A 141 5.31 5.56 8.42
C PHE A 141 6.70 6.19 8.28
N SER A 142 7.69 5.38 7.91
CA SER A 142 9.09 5.82 7.90
C SER A 142 9.42 6.63 6.65
N SER A 143 9.14 6.09 5.47
CA SER A 143 9.47 6.74 4.19
C SER A 143 8.30 6.74 3.22
N VAL A 144 7.84 7.93 2.83
CA VAL A 144 6.74 8.12 1.87
C VAL A 144 7.18 9.03 0.73
N GLU A 145 6.89 8.62 -0.49
CA GLU A 145 7.13 9.40 -1.71
C GLU A 145 5.81 9.74 -2.41
N ILE A 146 5.62 11.03 -2.75
CA ILE A 146 4.46 11.54 -3.47
C ILE A 146 4.91 12.17 -4.78
N GLU A 147 4.63 11.49 -5.89
CA GLU A 147 5.06 11.94 -7.21
C GLU A 147 4.17 13.04 -7.81
N ALA A 148 4.53 13.49 -9.00
CA ALA A 148 3.89 14.58 -9.72
C ALA A 148 2.39 14.34 -9.91
N GLY A 149 1.57 15.32 -9.51
CA GLY A 149 0.12 15.27 -9.63
C GLY A 149 -0.59 14.36 -8.63
N SER A 150 0.14 13.56 -7.84
CA SER A 150 -0.43 12.77 -6.75
C SER A 150 -0.72 13.65 -5.53
N SER A 151 -1.59 13.15 -4.66
CA SER A 151 -2.03 13.84 -3.46
C SER A 151 -1.79 13.00 -2.20
N LEU A 152 -1.37 13.67 -1.12
CA LEU A 152 -1.30 13.12 0.22
C LEU A 152 -2.26 13.89 1.13
N ILE A 153 -3.08 13.16 1.88
CA ILE A 153 -3.87 13.68 2.99
C ILE A 153 -3.33 13.01 4.26
N LEU A 154 -2.70 13.80 5.13
CA LEU A 154 -2.12 13.34 6.38
C LEU A 154 -2.90 13.91 7.57
N ASN A 155 -3.68 13.07 8.24
CA ASN A 155 -4.50 13.48 9.39
C ASN A 155 -3.64 13.80 10.62
N ASP A 156 -4.22 14.50 11.59
CA ASP A 156 -3.57 15.05 12.79
C ASP A 156 -2.91 14.00 13.70
N ASP A 157 -3.44 12.78 13.69
CA ASP A 157 -2.94 11.63 14.44
C ASP A 157 -1.86 10.80 13.72
N ALA A 158 -1.51 11.18 12.50
CA ALA A 158 -0.53 10.48 11.69
C ALA A 158 0.84 11.15 11.67
N THR A 159 1.88 10.34 11.50
CA THR A 159 3.28 10.80 11.39
C THR A 159 3.99 10.19 10.18
N ILE A 160 4.75 11.01 9.47
CA ILE A 160 5.72 10.55 8.47
C ILE A 160 7.12 10.99 8.92
N THR A 161 8.06 10.06 8.96
CA THR A 161 9.44 10.39 9.34
C THR A 161 10.18 11.10 8.21
N THR A 162 10.10 10.56 6.99
CA THR A 162 10.70 11.14 5.79
C THR A 162 9.67 11.20 4.68
N LEU A 163 9.38 12.42 4.23
CA LEU A 163 8.47 12.67 3.11
C LEU A 163 9.25 13.28 1.94
N THR A 164 9.21 12.62 0.79
CA THR A 164 9.74 13.16 -0.46
C THR A 164 8.59 13.50 -1.39
N CYS A 165 8.63 14.68 -2.00
CA CYS A 165 7.57 15.11 -2.90
C CYS A 165 8.10 15.68 -4.21
N SER A 166 7.35 15.44 -5.27
CA SER A 166 7.44 16.22 -6.50
C SER A 166 6.96 17.66 -6.26
N SER A 167 7.49 18.60 -7.05
CA SER A 167 7.10 20.02 -7.03
C SER A 167 5.65 20.28 -7.42
N THR A 168 4.97 19.29 -8.02
CA THR A 168 3.56 19.37 -8.44
C THR A 168 2.65 18.41 -7.68
N SER A 169 3.15 17.82 -6.58
CA SER A 169 2.31 17.08 -5.65
C SER A 169 1.38 18.02 -4.88
N ASN A 170 0.29 17.48 -4.35
CA ASN A 170 -0.63 18.21 -3.47
C ASN A 170 -0.60 17.59 -2.09
N ILE A 171 -0.16 18.35 -1.09
CA ILE A 171 -0.08 17.86 0.29
C ILE A 171 -1.09 18.63 1.15
N GLU A 172 -2.05 17.91 1.70
CA GLU A 172 -2.93 18.36 2.79
C GLU A 172 -2.42 17.72 4.08
N LYS A 173 -1.91 18.55 5.00
CA LYS A 173 -1.19 18.10 6.19
C LYS A 173 -1.76 18.73 7.44
N ASP A 174 -2.42 17.91 8.25
CA ASP A 174 -2.74 18.20 9.64
C ASP A 174 -1.80 17.45 10.61
N GLY A 175 -1.24 16.32 10.17
CA GLY A 175 -0.31 15.49 10.95
C GLY A 175 1.15 15.96 10.97
N THR A 176 2.02 15.09 11.50
CA THR A 176 3.43 15.40 11.70
C THR A 176 4.30 14.87 10.56
N VAL A 177 5.20 15.72 10.04
CA VAL A 177 6.28 15.31 9.13
C VAL A 177 7.61 15.72 9.75
N THR A 178 8.50 14.77 9.99
CA THR A 178 9.78 15.04 10.66
C THR A 178 10.82 15.63 9.69
N ASN A 179 10.96 15.03 8.51
CA ASN A 179 11.84 15.50 7.45
C ASN A 179 11.08 15.53 6.14
N SER A 180 11.18 16.63 5.40
CA SER A 180 10.53 16.79 4.10
C SER A 180 11.50 17.31 3.04
N THR A 181 11.47 16.73 1.84
CA THR A 181 12.26 17.19 0.68
C THR A 181 11.35 17.38 -0.53
N GLY A 182 11.47 18.53 -1.21
CA GLY A 182 10.65 18.83 -2.39
C GLY A 182 9.18 19.17 -2.10
N CYS A 183 8.74 19.10 -0.83
CA CYS A 183 7.37 19.33 -0.39
C CYS A 183 7.16 20.78 0.06
N ALA A 184 6.97 21.73 -0.86
CA ALA A 184 6.77 23.15 -0.49
C ALA A 184 5.59 23.38 0.47
N GLN A 185 4.56 22.52 0.40
CA GLN A 185 3.35 22.56 1.24
C GLN A 185 3.48 21.82 2.57
N ALA A 186 4.52 20.99 2.76
CA ALA A 186 4.70 20.17 3.95
C ALA A 186 5.77 20.69 4.93
N GLN A 187 6.47 21.77 4.55
CA GLN A 187 7.47 22.48 5.37
C GLN A 187 6.85 23.28 6.51
#